data_AF-A0A7W0WKG1-F1
#
_entry.id   AF-A0A7W0WKG1-F1
#
_cell.length_a   1.000
_cell.length_b   1.000
_cell.length_c   1.000
_cell.angle_alpha   90.00
_cell.angle_beta   90.00
_cell.angle_gamma   90.00
#
_symmetry.space_group_name_H-M   'P 1'
#
loop_
_entity.id
_entity.type
_entity.pdbx_description
1 polymer ?
#
loop_
_entity_poly.entity_id
_entity_poly.type
_entity_poly.pdbx_seq_one_letter_code
_entity_poly.pdbx_strand_id
1 'polypeptide(L)'
;ANPEIPADTGDFCLMDRRVVDLLNKMPERNRYIRGLRAWIGFRQTAVDFDRPGRFAGDAKYTFQQSLALALNGIFSLSKAPLRVATYFGLLVSATSFLLAVWFLIEKLTVGYEVRGWASSVVIILFLGGVQLLTIGIIGEYISRIYDEVKQRPLYIIDSLDNMDESMLAARLPAGGRHADTPVSAQ
;
A
#
# COMPACT_ATOMS: atom_id res chain seq x y z
N ALA A 1 14.91 -5.27 -5.09
CA ALA A 1 14.94 -5.00 -6.54
C ALA A 1 13.69 -4.20 -6.88
N ASN A 2 13.80 -3.13 -7.68
CA ASN A 2 12.66 -2.38 -8.20
C ASN A 2 12.28 -3.03 -9.54
N PRO A 3 11.26 -3.90 -9.60
CA PRO A 3 10.95 -4.63 -10.84
C PRO A 3 10.42 -3.64 -11.87
N GLU A 4 10.94 -3.68 -13.09
CA GLU A 4 10.33 -2.95 -14.21
C GLU A 4 8.99 -3.59 -14.53
N ILE A 5 7.90 -2.88 -14.21
CA ILE A 5 6.54 -3.31 -14.51
C ILE A 5 6.19 -2.76 -15.90
N PRO A 6 5.93 -3.61 -16.91
CA PRO A 6 5.58 -3.13 -18.24
C PRO A 6 4.28 -2.32 -18.23
N ALA A 7 4.30 -1.15 -18.86
CA ALA A 7 3.12 -0.29 -18.99
C ALA A 7 2.04 -0.98 -19.84
N ASP A 8 0.77 -0.70 -19.55
CA ASP A 8 -0.42 -1.22 -20.28
C ASP A 8 -0.60 -2.76 -20.30
N THR A 9 0.07 -3.47 -19.40
CA THR A 9 -0.13 -4.92 -19.26
C THR A 9 -1.53 -5.24 -18.74
N GLY A 10 -2.25 -6.11 -19.44
CA GLY A 10 -3.54 -6.64 -18.99
C GLY A 10 -3.44 -7.59 -17.80
N ASP A 11 -4.60 -7.92 -17.22
CA ASP A 11 -4.70 -9.04 -16.27
C ASP A 11 -4.62 -10.40 -16.96
N PHE A 12 -4.90 -10.45 -18.26
CA PHE A 12 -4.84 -11.64 -19.08
C PHE A 12 -3.38 -12.11 -19.24
N CYS A 13 -3.09 -13.31 -18.75
CA CYS A 13 -1.76 -13.90 -18.84
C CYS A 13 -1.85 -15.43 -18.81
N LEU A 14 -0.85 -16.09 -19.39
CA LEU A 14 -0.60 -17.51 -19.22
C LEU A 14 0.55 -17.67 -18.22
N MET A 15 0.35 -18.48 -17.19
CA MET A 15 1.34 -18.75 -16.15
C MET A 15 1.62 -20.25 -16.08
N ASP A 16 2.90 -20.60 -16.08
CA ASP A 16 3.33 -21.98 -15.83
C ASP A 16 2.90 -22.42 -14.42
N ARG A 17 2.60 -23.71 -14.26
CA ARG A 17 2.17 -24.30 -12.99
C ARG A 17 3.13 -23.98 -11.84
N ARG A 18 4.44 -24.03 -12.09
CA ARG A 18 5.46 -23.71 -11.08
C ARG A 18 5.36 -22.26 -10.59
N VAL A 19 5.03 -21.33 -11.48
CA VAL A 19 4.87 -19.90 -11.13
C VAL A 19 3.65 -19.72 -10.23
N VAL A 20 2.54 -20.36 -10.58
CA VAL A 20 1.29 -20.33 -9.81
C VAL A 20 1.50 -20.93 -8.41
N ASP A 21 2.17 -22.07 -8.33
CA ASP A 21 2.44 -22.73 -7.04
C ASP A 21 3.32 -21.88 -6.11
N LEU A 22 4.25 -21.09 -6.67
CA LEU A 22 5.07 -20.15 -5.90
C LEU A 22 4.25 -18.93 -5.43
N LEU A 23 3.47 -18.33 -6.33
CA LEU A 23 2.55 -17.22 -6.02
C LEU A 23 1.51 -17.61 -4.95
N ASN A 24 1.08 -18.86 -4.93
CA ASN A 24 0.11 -19.32 -3.93
C ASN A 24 0.70 -19.46 -2.53
N LYS A 25 2.01 -19.69 -2.41
CA LYS A 25 2.73 -19.78 -1.13
C LYS A 25 3.13 -18.44 -0.53
N MET A 26 3.00 -17.37 -1.31
CA MET A 26 3.31 -16.01 -0.88
C MET A 26 2.35 -15.57 0.25
N PRO A 27 2.86 -15.14 1.42
CA PRO A 27 2.05 -14.75 2.57
C PRO A 27 1.24 -13.46 2.31
N GLU A 28 1.62 -12.67 1.31
CA GLU A 28 1.06 -11.36 0.99
C GLU A 28 -0.47 -11.40 0.91
N ARG A 29 -1.12 -10.63 1.77
CA ARG A 29 -2.58 -10.55 1.81
C ARG A 29 -3.13 -9.51 0.84
N ASN A 30 -2.44 -8.37 0.71
CA ASN A 30 -2.76 -7.37 -0.31
C ASN A 30 -2.11 -7.73 -1.66
N ARG A 31 -2.72 -8.67 -2.38
CA ARG A 31 -2.16 -9.28 -3.60
C ARG A 31 -2.30 -8.38 -4.82
N TYR A 32 -1.31 -7.54 -5.08
CA TYR A 32 -1.13 -6.93 -6.40
C TYR A 32 -0.47 -7.92 -7.36
N ILE A 33 -1.27 -8.80 -7.96
CA ILE A 33 -0.79 -9.91 -8.81
C ILE A 33 0.13 -9.43 -9.93
N ARG A 34 -0.17 -8.27 -10.56
CA ARG A 34 0.66 -7.72 -11.64
C ARG A 34 2.10 -7.45 -11.16
N GLY A 35 2.24 -6.84 -9.98
CA GLY A 35 3.55 -6.57 -9.38
C GLY A 35 4.23 -7.82 -8.84
N LEU A 36 3.48 -8.75 -8.22
CA LEU A 36 4.04 -10.01 -7.73
C LEU A 36 4.61 -10.87 -8.87
N ARG A 37 3.91 -10.94 -10.00
CA ARG A 37 4.42 -11.62 -11.22
C ARG A 37 5.74 -11.00 -11.69
N ALA A 38 5.82 -9.68 -11.75
CA ALA A 38 7.04 -8.98 -12.14
C ALA A 38 8.18 -9.19 -11.13
N TRP A 39 7.87 -9.20 -9.83
CA TRP A 39 8.84 -9.35 -8.75
C TRP A 39 9.51 -10.72 -8.69
N ILE A 40 8.76 -11.80 -8.97
CA ILE A 40 9.31 -13.17 -8.92
C ILE A 40 10.41 -13.40 -9.96
N GLY A 41 10.43 -12.63 -11.06
CA GLY A 41 11.56 -12.62 -11.99
C GLY A 41 11.71 -13.88 -12.87
N PHE A 42 10.65 -14.68 -13.03
CA PHE A 42 10.64 -15.75 -14.04
C PHE A 42 10.70 -15.19 -15.46
N ARG A 43 10.98 -16.07 -16.44
CA ARG A 43 10.92 -15.74 -17.88
C ARG A 43 9.53 -15.21 -18.23
N GLN A 44 9.50 -14.00 -18.78
CA GLN A 44 8.29 -13.29 -19.16
C GLN A 44 8.40 -12.87 -20.62
N THR A 45 7.30 -12.96 -21.36
CA THR A 45 7.17 -12.42 -22.71
C THR A 45 5.83 -11.70 -22.79
N ALA A 46 5.82 -10.54 -23.46
CA ALA A 46 4.58 -9.86 -23.80
C ALA A 46 4.08 -10.38 -25.15
N VAL A 47 2.76 -10.39 -25.31
CA VAL A 47 2.10 -10.61 -26.60
C VAL A 47 1.29 -9.36 -26.86
N ASP A 48 1.75 -8.58 -27.82
CA ASP A 48 1.07 -7.35 -28.20
C ASP A 48 -0.22 -7.70 -28.94
N PHE A 49 -1.29 -7.01 -28.58
CA PHE A 49 -2.56 -7.12 -29.28
C PHE A 49 -3.23 -5.75 -29.28
N ASP A 50 -3.94 -5.45 -30.36
CA ASP A 50 -4.73 -4.24 -30.42
C ASP A 50 -6.01 -4.42 -29.59
N ARG A 51 -6.23 -3.54 -28.61
CA ARG A 51 -7.44 -3.54 -27.78
C ARG A 51 -8.49 -2.68 -28.49
N PRO A 52 -9.49 -3.25 -29.17
CA PRO A 52 -10.58 -2.44 -29.68
C PRO A 52 -11.28 -1.72 -28.51
N GLY A 53 -11.74 -0.49 -28.76
CA GLY A 53 -12.56 0.24 -27.80
C GLY A 53 -13.75 -0.62 -27.35
N ARG A 54 -14.16 -0.50 -26.07
CA ARG A 54 -15.32 -1.24 -25.57
C ARG A 54 -16.53 -0.97 -26.46
N PHE A 55 -17.16 -2.04 -26.94
CA PHE A 55 -18.33 -1.98 -27.81
C PHE A 55 -19.54 -1.35 -27.11
N ALA A 56 -19.66 -1.51 -25.78
CA ALA A 56 -20.72 -0.93 -24.96
C ALA A 56 -20.31 -0.84 -23.49
N GLY A 57 -21.05 -0.02 -22.73
CA GLY A 57 -20.95 0.14 -21.28
C GLY A 57 -20.23 1.42 -20.85
N ASP A 58 -20.69 1.99 -19.73
CA ASP A 58 -20.07 3.17 -19.15
C ASP A 58 -18.71 2.86 -18.52
N ALA A 59 -17.88 3.89 -18.36
CA ALA A 59 -16.66 3.79 -17.59
C ALA A 59 -16.99 3.34 -16.16
N LYS A 60 -16.69 2.07 -15.84
CA LYS A 60 -16.88 1.52 -14.49
C LYS A 60 -16.09 2.25 -13.40
N TYR A 61 -15.07 3.01 -13.79
CA TYR A 61 -14.23 3.78 -12.90
C TYR A 61 -14.55 5.28 -13.03
N THR A 62 -15.05 5.86 -11.94
CA THR A 62 -15.10 7.32 -11.81
C THR A 62 -13.70 7.86 -11.56
N PHE A 63 -13.47 9.16 -11.83
CA PHE A 63 -12.17 9.81 -11.55
C PHE A 63 -11.71 9.59 -10.10
N GLN A 64 -12.65 9.67 -9.14
CA GLN A 64 -12.37 9.43 -7.71
C GLN A 64 -11.92 7.99 -7.44
N GLN A 65 -12.55 7.00 -8.06
CA GLN A 65 -12.16 5.59 -7.92
C GLN A 65 -10.79 5.32 -8.53
N SER A 66 -10.49 5.94 -9.68
CA SER A 66 -9.17 5.86 -10.31
C SER A 66 -8.08 6.51 -9.47
N LEU A 67 -8.36 7.68 -8.87
CA LEU A 67 -7.44 8.36 -7.97
C LEU A 67 -7.19 7.54 -6.69
N ALA A 68 -8.26 7.01 -6.08
CA ALA A 68 -8.15 6.13 -4.92
C ALA A 68 -7.32 4.88 -5.24
N LEU A 69 -7.52 4.27 -6.41
CA LEU A 69 -6.73 3.12 -6.87
C LEU A 69 -5.25 3.48 -7.04
N ALA A 70 -4.95 4.63 -7.64
CA ALA A 70 -3.57 5.09 -7.82
C ALA A 70 -2.88 5.36 -6.48
N LEU A 71 -3.55 6.07 -5.57
CA LEU A 71 -3.05 6.33 -4.22
C LEU A 71 -2.80 5.02 -3.46
N ASN A 72 -3.75 4.09 -3.50
CA ASN A 72 -3.58 2.76 -2.91
C ASN A 72 -2.39 1.99 -3.50
N GLY A 73 -2.18 2.07 -4.81
CA GLY A 73 -1.02 1.47 -5.47
C GLY A 73 0.30 2.07 -4.96
N ILE A 74 0.38 3.40 -4.85
CA ILE A 74 1.57 4.10 -4.33
C ILE A 74 1.86 3.69 -2.88
N PHE A 75 0.86 3.69 -2.00
CA PHE A 75 1.04 3.30 -0.59
C PHE A 75 1.34 1.81 -0.41
N SER A 76 0.81 0.94 -1.28
CA SER A 76 0.99 -0.52 -1.17
C SER A 76 2.33 -1.01 -1.71
N LEU A 77 2.86 -0.35 -2.75
CA LEU A 77 4.02 -0.84 -3.49
C LEU A 77 5.29 -0.03 -3.24
N SER A 78 5.18 1.12 -2.57
CA SER A 78 6.30 2.04 -2.40
C SER A 78 6.44 2.56 -0.98
N LYS A 79 7.70 2.73 -0.56
CA LYS A 79 8.09 3.46 0.65
C LYS A 79 8.29 4.96 0.39
N ALA A 80 8.03 5.43 -0.85
CA ALA A 80 8.27 6.80 -1.24
C ALA A 80 7.46 7.83 -0.42
N PRO A 81 6.15 7.66 -0.16
CA PRO A 81 5.39 8.59 0.67
C PRO A 81 5.98 8.76 2.07
N LEU A 82 6.37 7.64 2.69
CA LEU A 82 7.01 7.64 4.00
C LEU A 82 8.34 8.40 3.97
N ARG A 83 9.18 8.17 2.95
CA ARG A 83 10.46 8.89 2.80
C ARG A 83 10.27 10.40 2.58
N VAL A 84 9.30 10.79 1.77
CA VAL A 84 8.98 12.20 1.54
C VAL A 84 8.57 12.87 2.84
N ALA A 85 7.70 12.23 3.63
CA ALA A 85 7.30 12.72 4.95
C ALA A 85 8.51 12.85 5.90
N THR A 86 9.41 11.86 5.91
CA THR A 86 10.64 11.92 6.72
C THR A 86 11.55 13.07 6.32
N TYR A 87 11.83 13.26 5.02
CA TYR A 87 12.69 14.35 4.57
C TYR A 87 12.05 15.73 4.80
N PHE A 88 10.74 15.84 4.61
CA PHE A 88 10.02 17.06 4.91
C PHE A 88 10.07 17.39 6.40
N GLY A 89 9.82 16.40 7.27
CA GLY A 89 9.96 16.56 8.72
C GLY A 89 11.38 16.96 9.15
N LEU A 90 12.41 16.36 8.54
CA LEU A 90 13.81 16.72 8.78
C LEU A 90 14.10 18.18 8.39
N LEU A 91 13.61 18.61 7.23
CA LEU A 91 13.77 20.00 6.76
C LEU A 91 13.10 20.99 7.71
N VAL A 92 11.85 20.71 8.12
CA VAL A 92 11.11 21.56 9.07
C VAL A 92 11.79 21.59 10.44
N SER A 93 12.32 20.45 10.91
CA SER A 93 13.05 20.39 12.18
C SER A 93 14.36 21.18 12.12
N ALA A 94 15.11 21.07 11.02
CA ALA A 94 16.36 21.81 10.82
C ALA A 94 16.12 23.32 10.75
N THR A 95 15.11 23.78 10.01
CA THR A 95 14.77 25.21 9.95
C THR A 95 14.28 25.74 11.29
N SER A 96 13.45 24.97 12.01
CA SER A 96 13.00 25.32 13.36
C SER A 96 14.16 25.42 14.35
N PHE A 97 15.14 24.51 14.28
CA PHE A 97 16.33 24.55 15.12
C PHE A 97 17.20 25.79 14.84
N LEU A 98 17.45 26.11 13.57
CA LEU A 98 18.21 27.31 13.19
C LEU A 98 17.52 28.60 13.67
N LEU A 99 16.19 28.70 13.52
CA LEU A 99 15.41 29.83 14.02
C LEU A 99 15.47 29.91 15.55
N ALA A 100 15.39 28.79 16.26
CA ALA A 100 15.51 28.76 17.72
C ALA A 100 16.89 29.24 18.19
N VAL A 101 17.97 28.83 17.52
CA VAL A 101 19.33 29.31 17.81
C VAL A 101 19.46 30.81 17.55
N TRP A 102 18.90 31.30 16.43
CA TRP A 102 18.88 32.73 16.13
C TRP A 102 18.20 33.54 17.24
N PHE A 103 16.97 33.17 17.60
CA PHE A 103 16.21 33.86 18.66
C PHE A 103 16.90 33.77 20.02
N LEU A 104 17.60 32.67 20.30
CA LEU A 104 18.39 32.52 21.53
C LEU A 104 19.55 33.52 21.58
N ILE A 105 20.28 33.68 20.47
CA ILE A 105 21.39 34.64 20.37
C ILE A 105 20.85 36.07 20.54
N GLU A 106 19.79 36.42 19.81
CA GLU A 106 19.17 37.75 19.88
C GLU A 106 18.70 38.10 21.29
N LYS A 107 18.08 37.13 21.99
CA LYS A 107 17.65 37.27 23.39
C LYS A 107 18.84 37.56 24.33
N LEU A 108 19.99 36.94 24.10
CA LEU A 108 21.18 37.10 24.95
C LEU A 108 21.91 38.42 24.70
N THR A 109 21.83 39.00 23.49
CA THR A 109 22.61 40.19 23.12
C THR A 109 21.85 41.51 23.18
N VAL A 110 20.55 41.54 22.84
CA VAL A 110 19.81 42.80 22.62
C VAL A 110 18.82 43.13 23.74
N GLY A 111 18.39 42.13 24.53
CA GLY A 111 17.30 42.29 25.48
C GLY A 111 15.93 42.25 24.76
N TYR A 112 15.01 41.45 25.28
CA TYR A 112 13.86 40.94 24.53
C TYR A 112 12.62 41.84 24.67
N GLU A 113 12.11 42.40 23.57
CA GLU A 113 10.76 42.99 23.51
C GLU A 113 9.72 41.93 23.14
N VAL A 114 8.63 41.86 23.91
CA VAL A 114 7.58 40.84 23.75
C VAL A 114 6.67 41.18 22.56
N ARG A 115 7.15 40.94 21.34
CA ARG A 115 6.34 40.93 20.11
C ARG A 115 6.62 39.64 19.34
N GLY A 116 5.67 38.70 19.39
CA GLY A 116 5.83 37.40 18.72
C GLY A 116 4.71 36.38 18.94
N TRP A 117 3.56 36.80 19.48
CA TRP A 117 2.44 35.88 19.74
C TRP A 117 1.87 35.29 18.45
N ALA A 118 1.66 36.13 17.42
CA ALA A 118 1.15 35.67 16.13
C ALA A 118 2.12 34.68 15.44
N SER A 119 3.41 34.97 15.42
CA SER A 119 4.42 34.06 14.85
C SER A 119 4.53 32.76 15.64
N SER A 120 4.45 32.81 16.97
CA SER A 120 4.47 31.62 17.82
C SER A 120 3.27 30.71 17.57
N VAL A 121 2.05 31.28 17.50
CA VAL A 121 0.83 30.51 17.21
C VAL A 121 0.90 29.88 15.82
N VAL A 122 1.36 30.62 14.81
CA VAL A 122 1.52 30.09 13.44
C VAL A 122 2.53 28.95 13.39
N ILE A 123 3.68 29.07 14.07
CA ILE A 123 4.70 28.01 14.12
C ILE A 123 4.15 26.76 14.82
N ILE A 124 3.44 26.92 15.94
CA ILE A 124 2.85 25.79 16.68
C ILE A 124 1.79 25.08 15.82
N LEU A 125 0.89 25.82 15.19
CA LEU A 125 -0.15 25.24 14.32
C LEU A 125 0.47 24.55 13.10
N PHE A 126 1.49 25.15 12.48
CA PHE A 126 2.20 24.55 11.36
C PHE A 126 2.89 23.24 11.77
N LEU A 127 3.67 23.25 12.85
CA LEU A 127 4.32 22.05 13.38
C LEU A 127 3.30 20.97 13.76
N GLY A 128 2.20 21.35 14.41
CA GLY A 128 1.11 20.43 14.74
C GLY A 128 0.46 19.81 13.50
N GLY A 129 0.23 20.60 12.45
CA GLY A 129 -0.29 20.11 11.16
C GLY A 129 0.65 19.11 10.49
N VAL A 130 1.96 19.40 10.47
CA VAL A 130 2.98 18.49 9.90
C VAL A 130 3.08 17.19 10.71
N GLN A 131 2.99 17.27 12.04
CA GLN A 131 2.98 16.10 12.91
C GLN A 131 1.75 15.21 12.66
N LEU A 132 0.55 15.80 12.61
CA LEU A 132 -0.69 15.06 12.32
C LEU A 132 -0.65 14.39 10.94
N LEU A 133 -0.12 15.08 9.92
CA LEU A 133 0.08 14.51 8.59
C LEU A 133 1.04 13.31 8.65
N THR A 134 2.16 13.45 9.35
CA THR A 134 3.17 12.39 9.49
C THR A 134 2.59 11.18 10.22
N ILE A 135 1.84 11.40 11.30
CA ILE A 135 1.13 10.33 12.02
C ILE A 135 0.09 9.66 11.13
N GLY A 136 -0.65 10.41 10.30
CA GLY A 136 -1.59 9.85 9.34
C GLY A 136 -0.92 8.90 8.34
N ILE A 137 0.24 9.31 7.78
CA ILE A 137 1.03 8.44 6.89
C ILE A 137 1.50 7.20 7.62
N ILE A 138 2.04 7.33 8.83
CA ILE A 138 2.48 6.18 9.64
C ILE A 138 1.30 5.25 9.94
N GLY A 139 0.13 5.80 10.29
CA GLY A 139 -1.10 5.03 10.55
C GLY A 139 -1.53 4.19 9.36
N GLU A 140 -1.44 4.73 8.14
CA GLU A 140 -1.72 3.99 6.90
C GLU A 140 -0.78 2.79 6.73
N TYR A 141 0.52 2.96 6.99
CA TYR A 141 1.48 1.85 6.94
C TYR A 141 1.28 0.84 8.09
N ILE A 142 0.98 1.31 9.30
CA ILE A 142 0.65 0.43 10.44
C ILE A 142 -0.60 -0.39 10.14
N SER A 143 -1.63 0.21 9.53
CA SER A 143 -2.86 -0.50 9.14
C SER A 143 -2.55 -1.67 8.19
N ARG A 144 -1.67 -1.43 7.20
CA ARG A 144 -1.22 -2.48 6.26
C ARG A 144 -0.44 -3.59 6.94
N ILE A 145 0.46 -3.23 7.87
CA ILE A 145 1.18 -4.21 8.70
C ILE A 145 0.20 -5.01 9.56
N TYR A 146 -0.77 -4.33 10.17
CA TYR A 146 -1.78 -4.96 11.02
C TYR A 146 -2.64 -5.96 10.24
N ASP A 147 -3.04 -5.63 9.02
CA ASP A 147 -3.77 -6.56 8.15
C ASP A 147 -2.94 -7.78 7.76
N GLU A 148 -1.64 -7.62 7.56
CA GLU A 148 -0.71 -8.71 7.29
C GLU A 148 -0.52 -9.62 8.54
N VAL A 149 -0.37 -9.02 9.73
CA VAL A 149 -0.16 -9.73 11.01
C VAL A 149 -1.43 -10.39 11.53
N LYS A 150 -2.62 -9.88 11.18
CA LYS A 150 -3.92 -10.47 11.55
C LYS A 150 -4.10 -11.92 11.11
N GLN A 151 -3.40 -12.36 10.06
CA GLN A 151 -3.42 -13.74 9.54
C GLN A 151 -4.83 -14.32 9.35
N ARG A 152 -5.82 -13.48 9.01
CA ARG A 152 -7.16 -13.98 8.65
C ARG A 152 -7.06 -14.77 7.32
N PRO A 153 -7.96 -15.73 7.05
CA PRO A 153 -8.04 -16.31 5.72
C PRO A 153 -8.44 -15.23 4.69
N LEU A 154 -7.97 -15.36 3.45
CA LEU A 154 -8.32 -14.43 2.35
C LEU A 154 -9.79 -14.56 1.94
N TYR A 155 -10.31 -15.77 2.03
CA TYR A 155 -11.69 -16.13 1.73
C TYR A 155 -12.06 -17.35 2.56
N ILE A 156 -13.36 -17.51 2.79
CA ILE A 156 -13.96 -18.71 3.38
C ILE A 156 -14.87 -19.29 2.30
N ILE A 157 -14.73 -20.59 2.05
CA ILE A 157 -15.55 -21.29 1.06
C ILE A 157 -16.82 -21.75 1.77
N ASP A 158 -17.98 -21.41 1.20
CA ASP A 158 -19.29 -21.79 1.74
C ASP A 158 -19.80 -23.10 1.11
N SER A 159 -19.69 -23.23 -0.22
CA SER A 159 -20.08 -24.44 -0.95
C SER A 159 -19.16 -24.69 -2.15
N LEU A 160 -19.07 -25.95 -2.55
CA LEU A 160 -18.36 -26.41 -3.75
C LEU A 160 -19.37 -27.05 -4.69
N ASP A 161 -19.26 -26.71 -5.97
CA ASP A 161 -20.03 -27.37 -7.02
C ASP A 161 -19.07 -28.01 -8.04
N ASN A 162 -19.31 -29.26 -8.41
CA ASN A 162 -18.47 -30.06 -9.32
C ASN A 162 -16.97 -30.15 -8.95
N MET A 163 -16.61 -29.98 -7.67
CA MET A 163 -15.24 -30.17 -7.16
C MET A 163 -15.25 -30.94 -5.84
N ASP A 164 -14.44 -32.01 -5.78
CA ASP A 164 -14.26 -32.78 -4.55
C ASP A 164 -13.36 -32.05 -3.55
N GLU A 165 -13.68 -32.14 -2.25
CA GLU A 165 -12.86 -31.58 -1.17
C GLU A 165 -11.43 -32.12 -1.18
N SER A 166 -11.21 -33.36 -1.63
CA SER A 166 -9.88 -33.96 -1.76
C SER A 166 -9.00 -33.21 -2.78
N MET A 167 -9.59 -32.74 -3.89
CA MET A 167 -8.91 -31.93 -4.89
C MET A 167 -8.64 -30.51 -4.39
N LEU A 168 -9.52 -29.98 -3.54
CA LEU A 168 -9.35 -28.68 -2.90
C LEU A 168 -8.20 -28.71 -1.88
N ALA A 169 -8.18 -29.73 -1.01
CA ALA A 169 -7.17 -29.92 0.02
C ALA A 169 -5.75 -30.11 -0.58
N ALA A 170 -5.66 -30.71 -1.77
CA ALA A 170 -4.41 -30.86 -2.52
C ALA A 170 -3.90 -29.55 -3.14
N ARG A 171 -4.78 -28.56 -3.34
CA ARG A 171 -4.47 -27.29 -4.02
C ARG A 171 -4.35 -26.09 -3.07
N LEU A 172 -4.93 -26.17 -1.87
CA LEU A 172 -4.86 -25.11 -0.88
C LEU A 172 -3.54 -25.14 -0.10
N PRO A 173 -2.87 -24.00 0.12
CA PRO A 173 -1.76 -23.92 1.06
C PRO A 173 -2.26 -24.25 2.48
N ALA A 174 -1.40 -24.84 3.30
CA ALA A 174 -1.76 -25.46 4.59
C ALA A 174 -2.57 -24.57 5.57
N GLY A 175 -2.54 -23.24 5.42
CA GLY A 175 -3.32 -22.29 6.22
C GLY A 175 -4.80 -22.13 5.82
N GLY A 176 -5.25 -22.75 4.72
CA GLY A 176 -6.66 -22.78 4.30
C GLY A 176 -7.48 -23.95 4.86
N ARG A 177 -6.89 -24.79 5.72
CA ARG A 177 -7.50 -26.02 6.25
C ARG A 177 -8.46 -25.81 7.42
N HIS A 178 -8.95 -24.59 7.64
CA HIS A 178 -10.00 -24.36 8.63
C HIS A 178 -11.37 -24.64 8.00
N ALA A 179 -11.63 -25.93 7.78
CA ALA A 179 -12.95 -26.47 7.49
C ALA A 179 -13.10 -27.77 8.28
N ASP A 180 -13.03 -27.66 9.61
CA ASP A 180 -13.60 -28.66 10.53
C ASP A 180 -14.99 -28.17 10.97
N THR A 181 -15.82 -27.76 10.01
CA THR A 181 -17.26 -27.67 10.23
C THR A 181 -17.90 -28.70 9.30
N PRO A 182 -18.47 -29.79 9.82
CA PRO A 182 -19.22 -30.69 8.96
C PRO A 182 -20.36 -29.88 8.35
N VAL A 183 -20.37 -29.76 7.02
CA VAL A 183 -21.54 -29.33 6.27
C VAL A 183 -22.59 -30.42 6.54
N SER A 184 -23.43 -30.17 7.53
CA SER A 184 -24.59 -30.98 7.82
C SER A 184 -25.49 -30.94 6.60
N ALA A 185 -25.58 -32.07 5.92
CA ALA A 185 -26.60 -32.33 4.92
C ALA A 185 -27.98 -32.06 5.55
N GLN A 186 -28.69 -31.06 5.03
CA GLN A 186 -30.14 -30.92 5.06
C GLN A 186 -30.61 -30.31 3.74
#